data_AF-J3CCJ3-F1
#
_entry.id   AF-J3CCJ3-F1
#
_cell.length_a   1.000
_cell.length_b   1.000
_cell.length_c   1.000
_cell.angle_alpha   90.00
_cell.angle_beta   90.00
_cell.angle_gamma   90.00
#
_symmetry.space_group_name_H-M   'P 1'
#
loop_
_entity.id
_entity.type
_entity.pdbx_description
1 polymer ?
#
loop_
_entity_poly.entity_id
_entity_poly.type
_entity_poly.pdbx_seq_one_letter_code
_entity_poly.pdbx_strand_id
1 'polypeptide(L)'
;MQSEELEQWLLGLPLDEPCDIDGEAVYLRVRDGGAELGLILIEEPTDNQIADTMRSAFQCALDFDAGLAIDPEGGELILNRWLPGAEAWSDVAEALEGILNQAALWRAAMTTGTGRVSTVSRAEERARQALNGGLR
;
A
#
# COMPACT_ATOMS: atom_id res chain seq x y z
N MET A 1 -11.02 -8.83 -23.68
CA MET A 1 -11.01 -7.38 -23.96
C MET A 1 -9.92 -7.14 -24.97
N GLN A 2 -10.26 -6.53 -26.10
CA GLN A 2 -9.32 -6.26 -27.17
C GLN A 2 -8.36 -5.14 -26.74
N SER A 3 -7.09 -5.17 -27.17
CA SER A 3 -6.07 -4.16 -26.80
C SER A 3 -6.56 -2.72 -26.98
N GLU A 4 -7.37 -2.48 -28.01
CA GLU A 4 -7.97 -1.17 -28.31
C GLU A 4 -9.00 -0.70 -27.27
N GLU A 5 -9.73 -1.62 -26.62
CA GLU A 5 -10.70 -1.27 -25.56
C GLU A 5 -9.97 -0.85 -24.28
N LEU A 6 -8.83 -1.49 -23.98
CA LEU A 6 -8.00 -1.15 -22.83
C LEU A 6 -7.33 0.21 -23.01
N GLU A 7 -6.76 0.48 -24.19
CA GLU A 7 -6.15 1.77 -24.52
C GLU A 7 -7.17 2.92 -24.43
N GLN A 8 -8.38 2.72 -24.97
CA GLN A 8 -9.44 3.74 -24.88
C GLN A 8 -9.90 3.99 -23.45
N TRP A 9 -9.96 2.94 -22.62
CA TRP A 9 -10.29 3.09 -21.21
C TRP A 9 -9.21 3.85 -20.44
N LEU A 10 -7.93 3.53 -20.64
CA LEU A 10 -6.80 4.23 -19.99
C LEU A 10 -6.75 5.72 -20.36
N LEU A 11 -7.03 6.07 -21.62
CA LEU A 11 -7.09 7.46 -22.07
C LEU A 11 -8.19 8.29 -21.40
N GLY A 12 -9.22 7.64 -20.86
CA GLY A 12 -10.34 8.30 -20.18
C GLY A 12 -10.12 8.54 -18.69
N LEU A 13 -9.02 8.04 -18.11
CA LEU A 13 -8.77 8.17 -16.68
C LEU A 13 -8.24 9.58 -16.32
N PRO A 14 -8.63 10.12 -15.15
CA PRO A 14 -8.17 11.43 -14.72
C PRO A 14 -6.67 11.43 -14.42
N LEU A 15 -6.01 12.56 -14.65
CA LEU A 15 -4.64 12.82 -14.19
C LEU A 15 -4.69 13.66 -12.91
N ASP A 16 -3.65 13.53 -12.08
CA ASP A 16 -3.45 14.24 -10.82
C ASP A 16 -4.51 14.01 -9.72
N GLU A 17 -5.53 13.20 -9.99
CA GLU A 17 -6.59 12.83 -9.06
C GLU A 17 -6.67 11.30 -8.89
N PRO A 18 -6.95 10.79 -7.68
CA PRO A 18 -7.21 9.38 -7.49
C PRO A 18 -8.47 8.91 -8.21
N CYS A 19 -8.41 7.72 -8.80
CA CYS A 19 -9.52 7.02 -9.42
C CYS A 19 -9.60 5.57 -8.94
N ASP A 20 -10.79 4.96 -9.05
CA ASP A 20 -10.99 3.56 -8.71
C ASP A 20 -10.59 2.66 -9.89
N ILE A 21 -9.66 1.75 -9.64
CA ILE A 21 -9.25 0.70 -10.56
C ILE A 21 -9.23 -0.62 -9.79
N ASP A 22 -10.10 -1.56 -10.17
CA ASP A 22 -10.26 -2.86 -9.50
C ASP A 22 -10.53 -2.75 -7.98
N GLY A 23 -11.21 -1.68 -7.53
CA GLY A 23 -11.51 -1.43 -6.13
C GLY A 23 -10.35 -0.85 -5.32
N GLU A 24 -9.25 -0.49 -5.98
CA GLU A 24 -8.14 0.23 -5.37
C GLU A 24 -8.12 1.69 -5.84
N ALA A 25 -7.78 2.60 -4.92
CA ALA A 25 -7.63 4.02 -5.22
C ALA A 25 -6.23 4.29 -5.80
N VAL A 26 -6.14 4.49 -7.11
CA VAL A 26 -4.89 4.67 -7.86
C VAL A 26 -4.83 6.09 -8.41
N TYR A 27 -3.64 6.69 -8.48
CA TYR A 27 -3.44 8.00 -9.09
C TYR A 27 -2.24 7.99 -10.04
N LEU A 28 -2.26 8.91 -10.99
CA LEU A 28 -1.12 9.23 -11.85
C LEU A 28 -0.87 10.74 -11.81
N ARG A 29 0.22 11.15 -11.18
CA ARG A 29 0.63 12.56 -11.08
C ARG A 29 1.75 12.83 -12.07
N VAL A 30 1.45 13.57 -13.13
CA VAL A 30 2.44 13.92 -14.15
C VAL A 30 3.26 15.11 -13.67
N ARG A 31 4.59 15.02 -13.78
CA ARG A 31 5.53 16.05 -13.35
C ARG A 31 6.62 16.22 -14.42
N ASP A 32 7.49 17.22 -14.25
CA ASP A 32 8.56 17.45 -15.21
C ASP A 32 9.48 16.21 -15.30
N GLY A 33 9.53 15.60 -16.50
CA GLY A 33 10.40 14.46 -16.80
C GLY A 33 9.82 13.08 -16.50
N GLY A 34 8.54 12.96 -16.13
CA GLY A 34 7.87 11.67 -15.95
C GLY A 34 6.60 11.76 -15.10
N ALA A 35 6.17 10.61 -14.58
CA ALA A 35 4.99 10.54 -13.74
C ALA A 35 5.23 9.72 -12.47
N GLU A 36 4.59 10.13 -11.39
CA GLU A 36 4.41 9.32 -10.20
C GLU A 36 3.12 8.51 -10.37
N LEU A 37 3.26 7.19 -10.45
CA LEU A 37 2.15 6.26 -10.33
C LEU A 37 2.08 5.81 -8.87
N GLY A 38 0.90 5.93 -8.27
CA GLY A 38 0.72 5.49 -6.89
C GLY A 38 -0.67 4.95 -6.59
N LEU A 39 -0.76 4.30 -5.44
CA LEU A 39 -1.96 3.67 -4.91
C LEU A 39 -2.07 3.99 -3.42
N ILE A 40 -3.27 4.34 -2.97
CA ILE A 40 -3.56 4.65 -1.58
C ILE A 40 -3.88 3.36 -0.83
N LEU A 41 -2.99 2.95 0.07
CA LEU A 41 -3.21 1.78 0.92
C LEU A 41 -4.15 2.12 2.08
N ILE A 42 -3.90 3.22 2.78
CA ILE A 42 -4.68 3.65 3.94
C ILE A 42 -4.76 5.17 3.93
N GLU A 43 -5.97 5.72 3.86
CA GLU A 43 -6.20 7.17 3.83
C GLU A 43 -5.76 7.84 5.13
N GLU A 44 -6.18 7.30 6.27
CA GLU A 44 -5.84 7.85 7.59
C GLU A 44 -5.11 6.79 8.43
N PRO A 45 -3.80 6.55 8.19
CA PRO A 45 -3.08 5.50 8.89
C PRO A 45 -2.77 5.91 10.33
N THR A 46 -3.04 5.02 11.29
CA THR A 46 -2.53 5.16 12.66
C THR A 46 -1.05 4.76 12.73
N ASP A 47 -0.31 5.28 13.72
CA ASP A 47 1.10 4.92 13.95
C ASP A 47 1.34 3.40 13.99
N ASN A 48 0.41 2.65 14.59
CA ASN A 48 0.49 1.19 14.65
C ASN A 48 0.35 0.56 13.26
N GLN A 49 -0.58 1.04 12.43
CA GLN A 49 -0.73 0.55 11.06
C GLN A 49 0.49 0.88 10.20
N ILE A 50 1.07 2.07 10.37
CA ILE A 50 2.33 2.43 9.68
C ILE A 50 3.44 1.45 10.08
N ALA A 51 3.64 1.23 11.37
CA ALA A 51 4.69 0.36 11.89
C ALA A 51 4.52 -1.11 11.44
N ASP A 52 3.28 -1.62 11.45
CA ASP A 52 2.98 -2.97 11.02
C ASP A 52 3.18 -3.14 9.50
N THR A 53 2.73 -2.17 8.70
CA THR A 53 2.92 -2.21 7.24
C THR A 53 4.39 -2.09 6.86
N MET A 54 5.16 -1.21 7.50
CA MET A 54 6.61 -1.10 7.27
C MET A 54 7.36 -2.41 7.55
N ARG A 55 6.96 -3.14 8.60
CA ARG A 55 7.57 -4.43 8.94
C ARG A 55 7.33 -5.49 7.86
N SER A 56 6.11 -5.53 7.31
CA SER A 56 5.73 -6.42 6.22
C SER A 56 6.38 -6.01 4.90
N ALA A 57 6.44 -4.70 4.61
CA ALA A 57 7.03 -4.14 3.39
C ALA A 57 8.52 -4.50 3.24
N PHE A 58 9.28 -4.48 4.33
CA PHE A 58 10.70 -4.87 4.32
C PHE A 58 10.92 -6.31 3.83
N GLN A 59 9.96 -7.20 4.06
CA GLN A 59 10.07 -8.61 3.63
C GLN A 59 9.77 -8.79 2.14
N CYS A 60 9.06 -7.84 1.52
CA CYS A 60 8.65 -7.91 0.11
C CYS A 60 9.43 -6.93 -0.79
N ALA A 61 10.25 -6.04 -0.23
CA ALA A 61 10.94 -4.97 -0.96
C ALA A 61 11.93 -5.45 -2.04
N LEU A 62 12.32 -6.73 -2.04
CA LEU A 62 13.19 -7.30 -3.08
C LEU A 62 12.41 -7.76 -4.32
N ASP A 63 11.10 -8.00 -4.18
CA ASP A 63 10.27 -8.62 -5.22
C ASP A 63 9.49 -7.58 -6.04
N PHE A 64 9.53 -6.29 -5.63
CA PHE A 64 8.75 -5.23 -6.27
C PHE A 64 9.50 -3.90 -6.31
N ASP A 65 9.26 -3.11 -7.36
CA ASP A 65 9.91 -1.81 -7.53
C ASP A 65 9.07 -0.59 -7.07
N ALA A 66 7.83 -0.75 -6.56
CA ALA A 66 7.12 0.37 -5.94
C ALA A 66 7.47 0.48 -4.44
N GLY A 67 7.77 1.69 -3.99
CA GLY A 67 8.12 2.00 -2.61
C GLY A 67 6.89 2.20 -1.74
N LEU A 68 7.08 2.05 -0.43
CA LEU A 68 6.11 2.47 0.58
C LEU A 68 6.49 3.86 1.09
N ALA A 69 5.52 4.77 1.09
CA ALA A 69 5.71 6.12 1.59
C ALA A 69 4.47 6.60 2.37
N ILE A 70 4.66 7.70 3.09
CA ILE A 70 3.58 8.54 3.57
C ILE A 70 3.49 9.72 2.60
N ASP A 71 2.31 9.97 2.04
CA ASP A 71 2.10 11.13 1.18
C ASP A 71 2.36 12.42 1.98
N PRO A 72 3.22 13.32 1.50
CA PRO A 72 3.62 14.50 2.26
C PRO A 72 2.52 15.56 2.35
N GLU A 73 1.47 15.49 1.52
CA GLU A 73 0.40 16.48 1.45
C GLU A 73 -0.84 16.04 2.24
N GLY A 74 -1.27 14.78 2.06
CA GLY A 74 -2.47 14.23 2.69
C GLY A 74 -2.20 13.29 3.87
N GLY A 75 -0.97 12.80 4.04
CA GLY A 75 -0.60 11.90 5.14
C GLY A 75 -1.04 10.44 4.95
N GLU A 76 -1.56 10.09 3.78
CA GLU A 76 -1.98 8.74 3.45
C GLU A 76 -0.77 7.78 3.38
N LEU A 77 -0.98 6.52 3.72
CA LEU A 77 -0.02 5.47 3.43
C LEU A 77 -0.17 5.04 1.98
N ILE A 78 0.88 5.21 1.19
CA ILE A 78 0.85 4.99 -0.26
C ILE A 78 1.89 3.96 -0.71
N LEU A 79 1.57 3.25 -1.80
CA LEU A 79 2.56 2.67 -2.70
C LEU A 79 2.82 3.66 -3.82
N ASN A 80 4.06 3.91 -4.17
CA ASN A 80 4.37 4.76 -5.32
C ASN A 80 5.62 4.33 -6.07
N ARG A 81 5.67 4.73 -7.34
CA ARG A 81 6.83 4.56 -8.22
C ARG A 81 6.95 5.74 -9.17
N TRP A 82 8.18 6.19 -9.36
CA TRP A 82 8.50 7.16 -10.41
C TRP A 82 8.76 6.47 -11.75
N LEU A 83 8.15 6.98 -12.81
CA LEU A 83 8.23 6.45 -14.18
C LEU A 83 8.76 7.56 -15.11
N PRO A 84 10.06 7.52 -15.47
CA PRO A 84 10.67 8.53 -16.33
C PRO A 84 10.02 8.58 -17.72
N GLY A 85 9.71 9.80 -18.18
CA GLY A 85 9.14 10.04 -19.50
C GLY A 85 7.68 9.59 -19.69
N ALA A 86 7.01 9.09 -18.66
CA ALA A 86 5.58 8.83 -18.70
C ALA A 86 4.78 10.13 -18.66
N GLU A 87 3.82 10.28 -19.57
CA GLU A 87 2.97 11.48 -19.70
C GLU A 87 1.47 11.15 -19.59
N ALA A 88 1.09 9.88 -19.73
CA ALA A 88 -0.29 9.42 -19.66
C ALA A 88 -0.44 8.00 -19.09
N TRP A 89 -1.68 7.62 -18.79
CA TRP A 89 -2.03 6.28 -18.31
C TRP A 89 -1.64 5.14 -19.26
N SER A 90 -1.64 5.41 -20.57
CA SER A 90 -1.18 4.45 -21.59
C SER A 90 0.30 4.09 -21.42
N ASP A 91 1.13 5.02 -20.95
CA ASP A 91 2.58 4.82 -20.81
C ASP A 91 2.93 3.96 -19.60
N VAL A 92 1.99 3.86 -18.65
CA VAL A 92 2.21 3.22 -17.35
C VAL A 92 1.42 1.92 -17.17
N ALA A 93 0.79 1.40 -18.22
CA ALA A 93 -0.08 0.23 -18.14
C ALA A 93 0.60 -1.01 -17.49
N GLU A 94 1.85 -1.30 -17.85
CA GLU A 94 2.63 -2.39 -17.24
C GLU A 94 2.96 -2.11 -15.77
N ALA A 95 3.34 -0.86 -15.46
CA ALA A 95 3.63 -0.46 -14.09
C ALA A 95 2.37 -0.46 -13.20
N LEU A 96 1.21 -0.16 -13.78
CA LEU A 96 -0.10 -0.23 -13.14
C LEU A 96 -0.44 -1.67 -12.76
N GLU A 97 -0.25 -2.63 -13.66
CA GLU A 97 -0.43 -4.03 -13.32
C GLU A 97 0.53 -4.46 -12.19
N GLY A 98 1.78 -4.01 -12.25
CA GLY A 98 2.78 -4.27 -11.20
C GLY A 98 2.37 -3.75 -9.83
N ILE A 99 1.91 -2.49 -9.74
CA ILE A 99 1.54 -1.88 -8.45
C ILE A 99 0.25 -2.49 -7.89
N LEU A 100 -0.72 -2.87 -8.73
CA LEU A 100 -1.94 -3.56 -8.31
C LEU A 100 -1.62 -4.96 -7.76
N ASN A 101 -0.74 -5.71 -8.42
CA ASN A 101 -0.27 -7.01 -7.93
C ASN A 101 0.45 -6.90 -6.58
N GLN A 102 1.31 -5.89 -6.42
CA GLN A 102 1.98 -5.60 -5.15
C GLN A 102 0.97 -5.26 -4.06
N ALA A 103 0.01 -4.39 -4.35
CA ALA A 103 -1.05 -4.01 -3.41
C ALA A 103 -1.86 -5.22 -2.94
N ALA A 104 -2.27 -6.10 -3.86
CA ALA A 104 -3.01 -7.32 -3.53
C ALA A 104 -2.24 -8.23 -2.56
N LEU A 105 -0.93 -8.43 -2.80
CA LEU A 105 -0.07 -9.19 -1.88
C LEU A 105 -0.01 -8.54 -0.50
N TRP A 106 0.10 -7.21 -0.44
CA TRP A 106 0.23 -6.48 0.81
C TRP A 106 -1.08 -6.48 1.60
N ARG A 107 -2.22 -6.32 0.93
CA ARG A 107 -3.55 -6.48 1.53
C ARG A 107 -3.69 -7.87 2.16
N ALA A 108 -3.23 -8.92 1.48
CA ALA A 108 -3.23 -10.27 2.02
C ALA A 108 -2.31 -10.40 3.25
N ALA A 109 -1.09 -9.87 3.19
CA ALA A 109 -0.13 -9.89 4.29
C ALA A 109 -0.68 -9.14 5.54
N MET A 110 -1.21 -7.93 5.35
CA MET A 110 -1.82 -7.12 6.41
C MET A 110 -3.03 -7.82 7.06
N THR A 111 -3.87 -8.48 6.26
CA THR A 111 -5.05 -9.22 6.79
C THR A 111 -4.63 -10.36 7.71
N THR A 112 -3.55 -11.07 7.39
CA THR A 112 -3.05 -12.18 8.23
C THR A 112 -2.36 -11.72 9.53
N GLY A 113 -1.92 -10.45 9.61
CA GLY A 113 -1.32 -9.85 10.80
C GLY A 113 -2.31 -9.55 11.94
N THR A 114 -3.60 -9.41 11.61
CA THR A 114 -4.66 -9.12 12.59
C THR A 114 -4.90 -10.26 13.60
N GLY A 115 -4.33 -11.44 13.37
CA GLY A 115 -4.44 -12.61 14.26
C GLY A 115 -3.48 -12.65 15.46
N ARG A 116 -2.57 -11.68 15.61
CA ARG A 116 -1.55 -11.71 16.68
C ARG A 116 -1.65 -10.61 17.74
N VAL A 117 -2.66 -9.75 17.67
CA VAL A 117 -2.91 -8.70 18.67
C VAL A 117 -4.11 -9.09 19.55
N SER A 118 -3.84 -9.80 20.65
CA SER A 118 -4.59 -9.72 21.94
C SER A 118 -4.28 -10.83 22.93
N THR A 119 -3.71 -11.96 22.50
CA THR A 119 -3.46 -13.11 23.39
C THR A 119 -2.13 -13.04 24.12
N VAL A 120 -1.08 -12.43 23.53
CA VAL A 120 0.24 -12.32 24.19
C VAL A 120 0.19 -11.31 25.35
N SER A 121 -0.47 -10.16 25.18
CA SER A 121 -0.61 -9.16 26.25
C SER A 121 -1.40 -9.69 27.47
N ARG A 122 -2.49 -10.46 27.26
CA ARG A 122 -3.22 -11.11 28.37
C ARG A 122 -2.45 -12.26 29.02
N ALA A 123 -1.65 -13.00 28.26
CA ALA A 123 -0.84 -14.09 28.80
C ALA A 123 0.34 -13.56 29.64
N GLU A 124 0.98 -12.48 29.19
CA GLU A 124 2.07 -11.82 29.91
C GLU A 124 1.55 -11.13 31.19
N GLU A 125 0.37 -10.50 31.14
CA GLU A 125 -0.26 -9.88 32.31
C GLU A 125 -0.69 -10.93 33.36
N ARG A 126 -1.23 -12.08 32.93
CA ARG A 126 -1.53 -13.21 33.85
C ARG A 126 -0.28 -13.84 34.43
N ALA A 127 0.81 -13.96 33.65
CA ALA A 127 2.07 -14.49 34.13
C ALA A 127 2.69 -13.57 35.20
N ARG A 128 2.64 -12.24 35.00
CA ARG A 128 3.08 -11.25 36.01
C ARG A 128 2.24 -11.32 37.30
N GLN A 129 0.92 -11.49 37.20
CA GLN A 129 0.05 -11.63 38.38
C GLN A 129 0.28 -12.94 39.14
N ALA A 130 0.57 -14.05 38.43
CA ALA A 130 0.87 -15.33 39.07
C ALA A 130 2.22 -15.34 39.80
N LEU A 131 3.22 -14.62 39.28
CA LEU A 131 4.55 -14.51 39.91
C LEU A 131 4.57 -13.57 41.12
N ASN A 132 3.75 -12.51 41.12
CA ASN A 132 3.68 -11.54 42.23
C ASN A 132 2.67 -11.92 43.34
N GLY A 133 1.82 -12.92 43.13
CA GLY A 133 0.79 -13.36 44.09
C GLY A 133 1.24 -14.44 45.09
N GLY A 134 2.47 -14.95 44.99
CA GLY A 134 2.95 -16.13 45.76
C GLY A 134 3.71 -15.85 47.06
N LEU A 135 3.71 -14.61 47.57
CA LEU A 135 4.36 -14.24 48.84
C LEU A 135 3.33 -13.73 49.84
N ARG A 136 2.53 -14.65 50.39
CA ARG A 136 1.95 -14.56 51.74
C ARG A 136 1.87 -15.94 52.37
#